data_AF-D7T3E3-F1
#
_entry.id   AF-D7T3E3-F1
#
_cell.length_a   1.000
_cell.length_b   1.000
_cell.length_c   1.000
_cell.angle_alpha   90.00
_cell.angle_beta   90.00
_cell.angle_gamma   90.00
#
_symmetry.space_group_name_H-M   'P 1'
#
loop_
_entity.id
_entity.type
_entity.pdbx_description
1 polymer ?
#
loop_
_entity_poly.entity_id
_entity_poly.type
_entity_poly.pdbx_seq_one_letter_code
_entity_poly.pdbx_strand_id
1 'polypeptide(L)'
;MILCRTPHPFFDRKTSIVSKYISELDDCEKLFILMHDECPGHWYMCVIDFKNSHIQILDSLRSKNRDKFRFQSVKTVVEFCQMFFKLYDIGKDVFQFSIDWAPSIPTQENGWDCGVHAIKHMQTFNNGDSMMVSDLCNSVKLRREIASDLVLHEGNREKQTIIAIVCIKTSTRAMKKLLL
;
A
#
# COMPACT_ATOMS: atom_id res chain seq x y z
N MET A 1 3.70 4.21 0.22
CA MET A 1 4.47 3.90 1.45
C MET A 1 5.80 3.37 0.98
N ILE A 2 6.88 4.13 1.17
CA ILE A 2 8.24 3.65 0.83
C ILE A 2 8.65 2.72 1.96
N LEU A 3 8.81 1.43 1.68
CA LEU A 3 9.32 0.44 2.64
C LEU A 3 10.79 0.17 2.30
N CYS A 4 11.72 0.82 2.99
CA CYS A 4 13.15 0.54 2.90
C CYS A 4 13.60 -0.35 4.07
N ARG A 5 14.47 -1.32 3.78
CA ARG A 5 14.81 -2.44 4.69
C ARG A 5 15.98 -2.17 5.66
N THR A 6 16.52 -0.96 5.77
CA THR A 6 17.74 -0.73 6.58
C THR A 6 17.72 0.58 7.39
N PRO A 7 18.16 0.58 8.67
CA PRO A 7 18.35 1.79 9.45
C PRO A 7 19.81 2.29 9.34
N HIS A 8 20.01 3.53 8.88
CA HIS A 8 21.30 4.24 8.95
C HIS A 8 21.17 5.60 9.65
N PRO A 9 22.25 6.09 10.31
CA PRO A 9 22.14 7.09 11.37
C PRO A 9 21.99 8.54 10.87
N PHE A 10 21.00 9.20 11.47
CA PHE A 10 20.80 10.63 11.77
C PHE A 10 21.56 11.71 10.97
N PHE A 11 20.83 12.56 10.23
CA PHE A 11 21.32 13.82 9.64
C PHE A 11 20.39 15.03 9.92
N ASP A 12 20.99 16.23 9.84
CA ASP A 12 20.62 17.52 10.44
C ASP A 12 19.31 18.19 9.92
N ARG A 13 18.63 18.91 10.82
CA ARG A 13 17.16 18.98 10.96
C ARG A 13 16.42 19.92 9.99
N LYS A 14 17.10 20.72 9.15
CA LYS A 14 16.44 21.64 8.18
C LYS A 14 16.57 21.24 6.70
N THR A 15 17.47 20.32 6.37
CA THR A 15 17.60 19.66 5.05
C THR A 15 17.10 18.21 5.08
N SER A 16 16.47 17.79 6.19
CA SER A 16 16.47 16.39 6.68
C SER A 16 15.48 15.41 6.06
N ILE A 17 14.34 15.84 5.53
CA ILE A 17 13.33 14.88 5.02
C ILE A 17 13.65 14.44 3.60
N VAL A 18 13.89 15.39 2.72
CA VAL A 18 14.15 15.12 1.30
C VAL A 18 15.47 14.36 1.14
N SER A 19 16.52 14.77 1.85
CA SER A 19 17.81 14.06 1.85
C SER A 19 17.70 12.63 2.39
N LYS A 20 16.99 12.43 3.51
CA LYS A 20 16.78 11.10 4.09
C LYS A 20 16.09 10.16 3.10
N TYR A 21 14.94 10.56 2.54
CA TYR A 21 14.20 9.71 1.62
C TYR A 21 14.92 9.52 0.28
N ILE A 22 15.67 10.51 -0.21
CA ILE A 22 16.48 10.37 -1.43
C ILE A 22 17.59 9.35 -1.23
N SER A 23 18.35 9.42 -0.14
CA SER A 23 19.41 8.45 0.14
C SER A 23 18.90 7.02 0.27
N GLU A 24 17.71 6.85 0.85
CA GLU A 24 17.05 5.54 0.96
C GLU A 24 16.55 4.99 -0.39
N LEU A 25 16.39 5.84 -1.42
CA LEU A 25 15.94 5.42 -2.76
C LEU A 25 17.05 4.78 -3.58
N ASP A 26 18.33 5.11 -3.36
CA ASP A 26 19.45 4.48 -4.07
C ASP A 26 19.55 2.99 -3.74
N ASP A 27 19.37 2.62 -2.48
CA ASP A 27 19.40 1.23 -2.02
C ASP A 27 18.05 0.50 -2.17
N CYS A 28 17.01 1.19 -2.66
CA CYS A 28 15.67 0.64 -2.75
C CYS A 28 15.56 -0.48 -3.80
N GLU A 29 15.10 -1.67 -3.39
CA GLU A 29 14.87 -2.79 -4.32
C GLU A 29 13.52 -2.67 -5.06
N LYS A 30 12.49 -2.15 -4.38
CA LYS A 30 11.13 -2.03 -4.93
C LYS A 30 10.42 -0.78 -4.44
N LEU A 31 9.76 -0.08 -5.35
CA LEU A 31 8.89 1.05 -5.03
C LEU A 31 7.41 0.66 -5.22
N PHE A 32 6.63 0.75 -4.14
CA PHE A 32 5.19 0.47 -4.13
C PHE A 32 4.40 1.78 -4.18
N ILE A 33 3.65 1.97 -5.25
CA ILE A 33 2.85 3.17 -5.48
C ILE A 33 1.37 2.77 -5.53
N LEU A 34 0.60 3.25 -4.57
CA LEU A 34 -0.85 3.10 -4.57
C LEU A 34 -1.44 4.05 -5.61
N MET A 35 -2.23 3.49 -6.50
CA MET A 35 -2.91 4.19 -7.59
C MET A 35 -4.41 4.18 -7.29
N HIS A 36 -5.05 5.32 -7.51
CA HIS A 36 -6.49 5.47 -7.35
C HIS A 36 -7.15 5.76 -8.69
N ASP A 37 -8.15 4.95 -9.04
CA ASP A 37 -9.05 5.20 -10.18
C ASP A 37 -10.38 5.74 -9.64
N GLU A 38 -10.64 7.05 -9.81
CA GLU A 38 -11.82 7.73 -9.26
C GLU A 38 -13.15 7.18 -9.78
N CYS A 39 -13.16 6.56 -10.96
CA CYS A 39 -14.34 5.93 -11.53
C CYS A 39 -13.96 4.49 -11.93
N PRO A 40 -14.23 3.49 -11.07
CA PRO A 40 -15.34 3.43 -10.10
C PRO A 40 -15.02 3.75 -8.62
N GLY A 41 -13.86 4.32 -8.31
CA GLY A 41 -13.39 4.45 -6.92
C GLY A 41 -12.67 3.18 -6.50
N HIS A 42 -11.54 2.90 -7.15
CA HIS A 42 -10.82 1.64 -7.02
C HIS A 42 -9.33 1.86 -6.77
N TRP A 43 -8.79 1.12 -5.80
CA TRP A 43 -7.37 1.11 -5.50
C TRP A 43 -6.68 -0.04 -6.23
N TYR A 44 -5.57 0.28 -6.89
CA TYR A 44 -4.66 -0.70 -7.48
C TYR A 44 -3.22 -0.24 -7.20
N MET A 45 -2.23 -1.01 -7.62
CA MET A 45 -0.84 -0.73 -7.26
C MET A 45 0.09 -0.84 -8.45
N CYS A 46 1.01 0.10 -8.55
CA CYS A 46 2.21 0.01 -9.38
C CYS A 46 3.38 -0.42 -8.51
N VAL A 47 4.09 -1.46 -8.93
CA VAL A 47 5.33 -1.91 -8.28
C VAL A 47 6.45 -1.77 -9.28
N ILE A 48 7.38 -0.87 -9.00
CA ILE A 48 8.62 -0.75 -9.75
C ILE A 48 9.65 -1.63 -9.07
N ASP A 49 10.06 -2.72 -9.73
CA ASP A 49 11.07 -3.65 -9.23
C ASP A 49 12.42 -3.31 -9.86
N PHE A 50 13.22 -2.53 -9.13
CA PHE A 50 14.55 -2.11 -9.59
C PHE A 50 15.52 -3.30 -9.66
N LYS A 51 15.34 -4.30 -8.80
CA LYS A 51 16.21 -5.48 -8.74
C LYS A 51 16.02 -6.37 -9.97
N ASN A 52 14.78 -6.53 -10.42
CA ASN A 52 14.42 -7.39 -11.55
C ASN A 52 14.08 -6.60 -12.83
N SER A 53 14.33 -5.29 -12.85
CA SER A 53 14.14 -4.40 -14.00
C SER A 53 12.78 -4.49 -14.70
N HIS A 54 11.68 -4.55 -13.94
CA HIS A 54 10.34 -4.60 -14.50
C HIS A 54 9.33 -3.86 -13.62
N ILE A 55 8.18 -3.54 -14.19
CA ILE A 55 7.08 -2.83 -13.52
C ILE A 55 5.83 -3.69 -13.59
N GLN A 56 5.19 -3.90 -12.44
CA GLN A 56 3.96 -4.67 -12.35
C GLN A 56 2.78 -3.81 -11.93
N ILE A 57 1.64 -4.05 -12.57
CA ILE A 57 0.34 -3.54 -12.15
C ILE A 57 -0.39 -4.66 -11.41
N LEU A 58 -0.68 -4.42 -10.12
CA LEU A 58 -1.46 -5.32 -9.29
C LEU A 58 -2.86 -4.75 -9.08
N ASP A 59 -3.84 -5.56 -9.44
CA ASP A 59 -5.23 -5.15 -9.46
C ASP A 59 -6.15 -6.32 -9.10
N SER A 60 -6.62 -6.32 -7.86
CA SER A 60 -7.53 -7.34 -7.35
C SER A 60 -8.90 -7.33 -8.00
N LEU A 61 -9.30 -6.23 -8.67
CA LEU A 61 -10.58 -6.09 -9.37
C LEU A 61 -10.36 -5.56 -10.79
N ARG A 62 -9.48 -6.25 -11.53
CA ARG A 62 -9.14 -5.87 -12.90
C ARG A 62 -10.36 -5.88 -13.81
N SER A 63 -10.56 -4.78 -14.53
CA SER A 63 -11.55 -4.67 -15.60
C SER A 63 -10.86 -4.34 -16.91
N LYS A 64 -11.05 -5.19 -17.93
CA LYS A 64 -10.44 -5.00 -19.27
C LYS A 64 -10.74 -3.63 -19.88
N ASN A 65 -11.92 -3.07 -19.60
CA ASN A 65 -12.33 -1.76 -20.10
C ASN A 65 -11.52 -0.61 -19.49
N ARG A 66 -10.86 -0.84 -18.35
CA ARG A 66 -10.00 0.14 -17.66
C ARG A 66 -8.51 -0.09 -17.92
N ASP A 67 -8.12 -1.20 -18.56
CA ASP A 67 -6.71 -1.57 -18.74
C ASP A 67 -5.91 -0.45 -19.40
N LYS A 68 -6.38 0.08 -20.56
CA LYS A 68 -5.69 1.16 -21.27
C LYS A 68 -5.48 2.41 -20.39
N PHE A 69 -6.50 2.77 -19.61
CA PHE A 69 -6.43 3.91 -18.70
C PHE A 69 -5.40 3.67 -17.59
N ARG A 70 -5.45 2.50 -16.94
CA ARG A 70 -4.55 2.14 -15.85
C ARG A 70 -3.09 2.04 -16.31
N PHE A 71 -2.84 1.45 -17.48
CA PHE A 71 -1.51 1.47 -18.09
C PHE A 71 -1.01 2.89 -18.33
N GLN A 72 -1.87 3.78 -18.83
CA GLN A 72 -1.48 5.17 -19.07
C GLN A 72 -1.18 5.91 -17.76
N SER A 73 -2.00 5.72 -16.72
CA SER A 73 -1.75 6.28 -15.39
C SER A 73 -0.43 5.80 -14.79
N VAL A 74 -0.14 4.49 -14.91
CA VAL A 74 1.14 3.92 -14.44
C VAL A 74 2.30 4.48 -15.24
N LYS A 75 2.19 4.55 -16.57
CA LYS A 75 3.22 5.14 -17.43
C LYS A 75 3.54 6.58 -17.02
N THR A 76 2.53 7.41 -16.79
CA THR A 76 2.74 8.80 -16.34
C THR A 76 3.48 8.87 -14.99
N VAL A 77 3.14 8.01 -14.04
CA VAL A 77 3.86 7.95 -12.75
C VAL A 77 5.29 7.46 -12.92
N VAL A 78 5.53 6.48 -13.78
CA VAL A 78 6.88 5.95 -14.07
C VAL A 78 7.75 7.01 -14.76
N GLU A 79 7.19 7.76 -15.71
CA GLU A 79 7.87 8.89 -16.35
C GLU A 79 8.22 9.98 -15.32
N PHE A 80 7.30 10.29 -14.40
CA PHE A 80 7.57 11.20 -13.29
C PHE A 80 8.69 10.68 -12.39
N CYS A 81 8.68 9.39 -12.02
CA CYS A 81 9.77 8.77 -11.25
C CYS A 81 11.11 8.89 -11.99
N GLN A 82 11.16 8.61 -13.30
CA GLN A 82 12.39 8.76 -14.09
C GLN A 82 12.92 10.19 -14.08
N MET A 83 12.04 11.18 -14.24
CA MET A 83 12.41 12.59 -14.14
C MET A 83 12.92 12.94 -12.74
N PHE A 84 12.24 12.45 -11.71
CA PHE A 84 12.63 12.64 -10.32
C PHE A 84 14.02 12.04 -10.03
N PHE A 85 14.29 10.81 -10.48
CA PHE A 85 15.58 10.16 -10.28
C PHE A 85 16.72 10.95 -10.94
N LYS A 86 16.52 11.41 -12.17
CA LYS A 86 17.49 12.27 -12.87
C LYS A 86 17.72 13.60 -12.16
N LEU A 87 16.65 14.25 -11.67
CA LEU A 87 16.74 15.56 -11.02
C LEU A 87 17.54 15.52 -9.72
N TYR A 88 17.45 14.40 -8.99
CA TYR A 88 18.09 14.21 -7.70
C TYR A 88 19.31 13.29 -7.75
N ASP A 89 19.83 12.99 -8.94
CA ASP A 89 21.01 12.13 -9.17
C ASP A 89 20.91 10.75 -8.49
N ILE A 90 19.70 10.18 -8.47
CA ILE A 90 19.43 8.85 -7.93
C ILE A 90 19.83 7.83 -9.00
N GLY A 91 20.60 6.81 -8.60
CA GLY A 91 21.18 5.78 -9.49
C GLY A 91 20.19 4.78 -10.10
N LYS A 92 18.94 5.16 -10.31
CA LYS A 92 17.86 4.32 -10.85
C LYS A 92 17.45 4.79 -12.25
N ASP A 93 17.28 3.83 -13.16
CA ASP A 93 16.72 4.08 -14.49
C ASP A 93 15.60 3.08 -14.78
N VAL A 94 14.40 3.59 -15.04
CA VAL A 94 13.19 2.80 -15.29
C VAL A 94 12.69 2.91 -16.72
N PHE A 95 13.38 3.65 -17.59
CA PHE A 95 12.90 3.95 -18.95
C PHE A 95 12.74 2.69 -19.83
N GLN A 96 13.57 1.68 -19.60
CA GLN A 96 13.59 0.42 -20.37
C GLN A 96 12.73 -0.68 -19.73
N PHE A 97 12.15 -0.45 -18.54
CA PHE A 97 11.41 -1.49 -17.84
C PHE A 97 10.08 -1.77 -18.55
N SER A 98 9.75 -3.05 -18.74
CA SER A 98 8.42 -3.41 -19.23
C SER A 98 7.37 -3.13 -18.16
N ILE A 99 6.18 -2.74 -18.59
CA ILE A 99 5.02 -2.58 -17.72
C ILE A 99 4.05 -3.71 -18.05
N ASP A 100 3.82 -4.59 -17.10
CA ASP A 100 3.00 -5.78 -17.27
C ASP A 100 1.99 -5.93 -16.12
N TRP A 101 0.94 -6.72 -16.34
CA TRP A 101 0.09 -7.15 -15.23
C TRP A 101 0.82 -8.18 -14.39
N ALA A 102 0.71 -8.09 -13.06
CA ALA A 102 1.23 -9.12 -12.20
C ALA A 102 0.54 -10.47 -12.49
N PRO A 103 1.30 -11.56 -12.69
CA PRO A 103 0.72 -12.87 -12.90
C PRO A 103 0.09 -13.40 -11.61
N SER A 104 -1.07 -14.05 -11.72
CA SER A 104 -1.64 -14.89 -10.66
C SER A 104 -1.87 -14.19 -9.31
N ILE A 105 -2.27 -12.92 -9.31
CA ILE A 105 -2.65 -12.24 -8.07
C ILE A 105 -4.03 -12.71 -7.57
N PRO A 106 -4.23 -12.84 -6.24
CA PRO A 106 -5.55 -13.07 -5.68
C PRO A 106 -6.53 -11.95 -6.03
N THR A 107 -7.65 -12.32 -6.64
CA THR A 107 -8.73 -11.39 -7.02
C THR A 107 -9.75 -11.24 -5.89
N GLN A 108 -10.42 -10.09 -5.87
CA GLN A 108 -11.57 -9.85 -5.00
C GLN A 108 -12.88 -10.02 -5.77
N GLU A 109 -13.94 -10.43 -5.09
CA GLU A 109 -15.28 -10.54 -5.69
C GLU A 109 -16.15 -9.31 -5.45
N ASN A 110 -15.83 -8.50 -4.44
CA ASN A 110 -16.61 -7.33 -4.04
C ASN A 110 -15.96 -6.00 -4.45
N GLY A 111 -16.66 -4.88 -4.26
CA GLY A 111 -16.18 -3.55 -4.69
C GLY A 111 -15.35 -2.77 -3.67
N TRP A 112 -15.07 -3.30 -2.47
CA TRP A 112 -14.54 -2.51 -1.34
C TRP A 112 -13.29 -3.10 -0.69
N ASP A 113 -12.85 -4.30 -1.08
CA ASP A 113 -11.68 -4.95 -0.51
C ASP A 113 -10.35 -4.60 -1.20
N CYS A 114 -10.35 -3.74 -2.21
CA CYS A 114 -9.13 -3.41 -2.97
C CYS A 114 -8.02 -2.81 -2.10
N GLY A 115 -8.38 -2.01 -1.09
CA GLY A 115 -7.44 -1.55 -0.08
C GLY A 115 -6.86 -2.66 0.79
N VAL A 116 -7.64 -3.69 1.12
CA VAL A 116 -7.19 -4.86 1.90
C VAL A 116 -6.18 -5.67 1.10
N HIS A 117 -6.47 -5.94 -0.17
CA HIS A 117 -5.55 -6.64 -1.08
C HIS A 117 -4.23 -5.87 -1.22
N ALA A 118 -4.30 -4.55 -1.42
CA ALA A 118 -3.12 -3.70 -1.52
C ALA A 118 -2.26 -3.73 -0.24
N ILE A 119 -2.88 -3.59 0.95
CA ILE A 119 -2.17 -3.64 2.24
C ILE A 119 -1.49 -4.99 2.41
N LYS A 120 -2.20 -6.09 2.17
CA LYS A 120 -1.66 -7.44 2.37
C LYS A 120 -0.52 -7.75 1.41
N HIS A 121 -0.59 -7.30 0.15
CA HIS A 121 0.52 -7.45 -0.79
C HIS A 121 1.81 -6.75 -0.32
N MET A 122 1.69 -5.55 0.25
CA MET A 122 2.86 -4.86 0.83
C MET A 122 3.41 -5.59 2.07
N GLN A 123 2.53 -6.19 2.89
CA GLN A 123 2.94 -6.96 4.07
C GLN A 123 3.69 -8.25 3.68
N THR A 124 3.24 -8.98 2.68
CA THR A 124 3.90 -10.23 2.23
C THR A 124 5.28 -9.96 1.64
N PHE A 125 5.43 -8.88 0.86
CA PHE A 125 6.75 -8.45 0.39
C PHE A 125 7.72 -8.21 1.56
N ASN A 126 7.27 -7.51 2.60
CA ASN A 126 8.13 -7.19 3.73
C ASN A 126 8.65 -8.45 4.44
N ASN A 127 7.87 -9.53 4.39
CA ASN A 127 8.22 -10.84 4.96
C ASN A 127 9.03 -11.73 4.00
N GLY A 128 9.14 -11.37 2.72
CA GLY A 128 9.81 -12.18 1.69
C GLY A 128 8.92 -13.28 1.10
N ASP A 129 7.63 -13.29 1.42
CA ASP A 129 6.67 -14.31 1.00
C ASP A 129 5.86 -13.85 -0.23
N SER A 130 5.40 -14.83 -1.02
CA SER A 130 4.39 -14.58 -2.06
C SER A 130 2.99 -14.68 -1.48
N MET A 131 2.11 -13.75 -1.87
CA MET A 131 0.72 -13.72 -1.40
C MET A 131 -0.07 -14.91 -1.96
N MET A 132 -0.65 -15.72 -1.09
CA MET A 132 -1.49 -16.86 -1.45
C MET A 132 -2.98 -16.49 -1.41
N VAL A 133 -3.79 -17.18 -2.22
CA VAL A 133 -5.27 -17.02 -2.19
C VAL A 133 -5.85 -17.33 -0.80
N SER A 134 -5.25 -18.28 -0.07
CA SER A 134 -5.63 -18.60 1.31
C SER A 134 -5.51 -17.40 2.26
N ASP A 135 -4.56 -16.51 2.00
CA ASP A 135 -4.29 -15.34 2.86
C ASP A 135 -5.41 -14.31 2.80
N LEU A 136 -6.31 -14.42 1.81
CA LEU A 136 -7.46 -13.53 1.57
C LEU A 136 -8.81 -14.22 1.74
N CYS A 137 -8.84 -15.52 2.05
CA CYS A 137 -10.06 -16.34 2.11
C CYS A 137 -11.11 -15.81 3.12
N ASN A 138 -10.70 -15.01 4.11
CA ASN A 138 -11.60 -14.38 5.07
C ASN A 138 -11.41 -12.85 5.12
N SER A 139 -11.82 -12.15 4.06
CA SER A 139 -11.64 -10.70 3.96
C SER A 139 -12.30 -9.92 5.11
N VAL A 140 -13.40 -10.43 5.69
CA VAL A 140 -14.05 -9.81 6.86
C VAL A 140 -13.13 -9.83 8.08
N LYS A 141 -12.50 -10.97 8.37
CA LYS A 141 -11.55 -11.10 9.48
C LYS A 141 -10.35 -10.17 9.25
N LEU A 142 -9.81 -10.16 8.05
CA LEU A 142 -8.68 -9.28 7.69
C LEU A 142 -9.01 -7.80 7.84
N ARG A 143 -10.18 -7.37 7.37
CA ARG A 143 -10.65 -5.98 7.56
C ARG A 143 -10.71 -5.62 9.04
N ARG A 144 -11.20 -6.53 9.90
CA ARG A 144 -11.26 -6.30 11.34
C ARG A 144 -9.88 -6.22 11.98
N GLU A 145 -8.95 -7.08 11.57
CA GLU A 145 -7.57 -7.05 12.02
C GLU A 145 -6.90 -5.72 11.65
N ILE A 146 -6.93 -5.35 10.36
CA ILE A 146 -6.37 -4.08 9.88
C ILE A 146 -7.01 -2.88 10.60
N ALA A 147 -8.34 -2.87 10.75
CA ALA A 147 -9.02 -1.79 11.47
C ALA A 147 -8.63 -1.74 12.95
N SER A 148 -8.46 -2.90 13.60
CA SER A 148 -8.01 -2.98 15.00
C SER A 148 -6.58 -2.46 15.13
N ASP A 149 -5.68 -2.88 14.24
CA ASP A 149 -4.30 -2.41 14.21
C ASP A 149 -4.24 -0.90 14.04
N LEU A 150 -5.01 -0.33 13.11
CA LEU A 150 -5.09 1.12 12.89
C LEU A 150 -5.63 1.87 14.11
N VAL A 151 -6.69 1.35 14.74
CA VAL A 151 -7.28 1.97 15.92
C VAL A 151 -6.32 1.94 17.11
N LEU A 152 -5.64 0.80 17.31
CA LEU A 152 -4.78 0.56 18.47
C LEU A 152 -3.33 1.03 18.26
N HIS A 153 -2.93 1.38 17.04
CA HIS A 153 -1.58 1.84 16.73
C HIS A 153 -1.17 3.02 17.61
N GLU A 154 0.06 3.02 18.13
CA GLU A 154 0.54 4.08 19.04
C GLU A 154 0.61 5.47 18.39
N GLY A 155 0.75 5.51 17.06
CA GLY A 155 0.68 6.75 16.28
C GLY A 155 -0.74 7.29 16.05
N ASN A 156 -1.79 6.56 16.42
CA ASN A 156 -3.16 7.02 16.24
C ASN A 156 -3.54 8.06 17.30
N ARG A 157 -3.62 9.32 16.88
CA ARG A 157 -3.98 10.46 17.74
C ARG A 157 -5.40 10.38 18.30
N GLU A 158 -6.28 9.64 17.64
CA GLU A 158 -7.68 9.45 18.05
C GLU A 158 -7.89 8.16 18.86
N LYS A 159 -6.83 7.39 19.15
CA LYS A 159 -6.91 6.09 19.86
C LYS A 159 -7.74 6.20 21.15
N GLN A 160 -7.44 7.18 21.99
CA GLN A 160 -8.12 7.36 23.28
C GLN A 160 -9.60 7.71 23.10
N THR A 161 -9.92 8.61 22.17
CA THR A 161 -11.30 8.99 21.83
C THR A 161 -12.10 7.79 21.36
N ILE A 162 -11.54 7.01 20.42
CA ILE A 162 -12.20 5.83 19.85
C ILE A 162 -12.43 4.77 20.93
N ILE A 163 -11.43 4.46 21.75
CA ILE A 163 -11.56 3.49 22.85
C ILE A 163 -12.64 3.93 23.83
N ALA A 164 -12.66 5.21 24.24
CA ALA A 164 -13.68 5.73 25.15
C ALA A 164 -15.11 5.55 24.58
N ILE A 165 -15.32 5.89 23.30
CA ILE A 165 -16.62 5.71 22.62
C ILE A 165 -17.04 4.24 22.61
N VAL A 166 -16.10 3.33 22.31
CA VAL A 166 -16.37 1.88 22.29
C VAL A 166 -16.73 1.38 23.70
N CYS A 167 -15.97 1.73 24.73
CA CYS A 167 -16.25 1.36 26.12
C CYS A 167 -17.64 1.83 26.58
N ILE A 168 -18.02 3.07 26.27
CA ILE A 168 -19.34 3.63 26.60
C ILE A 168 -20.45 2.84 25.89
N LYS A 169 -20.33 2.64 24.56
CA LYS A 169 -21.35 1.91 23.78
C LYS A 169 -21.52 0.46 24.25
N THR A 170 -20.41 -0.19 24.61
CA THR A 170 -20.43 -1.58 25.08
C THR A 170 -21.10 -1.71 26.45
N SER A 171 -20.80 -0.77 27.35
CA SER A 171 -21.44 -0.69 28.68
C SER A 171 -22.95 -0.47 28.56
N THR A 172 -23.38 0.46 27.68
CA THR A 172 -24.81 0.71 27.42
C THR A 172 -25.51 -0.51 26.83
N ARG A 173 -24.86 -1.25 25.92
CA ARG A 173 -25.43 -2.48 25.34
C ARG A 173 -25.54 -3.60 26.38
N ALA A 174 -24.53 -3.75 27.24
CA ALA A 174 -24.55 -4.73 28.33
C ALA A 174 -25.67 -4.44 29.34
N MET A 175 -25.84 -3.17 29.74
CA MET A 175 -26.94 -2.75 30.61
C MET A 175 -28.31 -3.01 29.99
N LYS A 176 -28.51 -2.71 28.70
CA LYS A 176 -29.77 -3.02 28.00
C LYS A 176 -30.09 -4.52 27.97
N LYS A 177 -29.08 -5.40 27.98
CA LYS A 177 -29.26 -6.86 27.98
C LYS A 177 -29.58 -7.43 29.38
N LEU A 178 -29.30 -6.67 30.44
CA LEU A 178 -29.64 -7.03 31.83
C LEU A 178 -31.04 -6.57 32.25
N LEU A 179 -31.65 -5.66 31.48
CA LEU A 179 -32.97 -5.06 31.74
C LEU A 179 -34.11 -5.68 30.90
N LEU A 180 -33.82 -6.76 30.17
CA LEU A 180 -34.75 -7.57 29.37
C LEU A 180 -34.65 -9.02 29.81
#